data_AF-A0A8C8WSX3-F1
#
_entry.id   AF-A0A8C8WSX3-F1
#
_cell.length_a   1.000
_cell.length_b   1.000
_cell.length_c   1.000
_cell.angle_alpha   90.00
_cell.angle_beta   90.00
_cell.angle_gamma   90.00
#
_symmetry.space_group_name_H-M   'P 1'
#
loop_
_entity.id
_entity.type
_entity.pdbx_description
1 polymer ?
#
loop_
_entity_poly.entity_id
_entity_poly.type
_entity_poly.pdbx_seq_one_letter_code
_entity_poly.pdbx_strand_id
1 'polypeptide(L)'
;MEPEVLEICPYDPNHRMPASRLQYHLASCRKKNLKIAKKMANCKYNACHVVPVKRLKEHEANCVNRTAVDDEPFNLPKVISPSLEPNEKLSNTANQILDPDVWNIGEQG
;
A
#
# COMPACT_ATOMS: atom_id res chain seq x y z
N MET A 1 -9.63 -33.80 1.49
CA MET A 1 -9.70 -32.33 1.42
C MET A 1 -9.22 -31.83 2.77
N GLU A 2 -8.06 -31.20 2.85
CA GLU A 2 -7.62 -30.60 4.11
C GLU A 2 -8.51 -29.39 4.44
N PRO A 3 -8.95 -29.22 5.69
CA PRO A 3 -9.77 -28.08 6.07
C PRO A 3 -8.94 -26.79 5.92
N GLU A 4 -9.45 -25.85 5.12
CA GLU A 4 -8.82 -24.53 5.00
C GLU A 4 -8.89 -23.81 6.35
N VAL A 5 -7.72 -23.42 6.87
CA VAL A 5 -7.64 -22.61 8.08
C VAL A 5 -8.23 -21.22 7.78
N LEU A 6 -9.30 -20.88 8.48
CA LEU A 6 -9.94 -19.57 8.37
C LEU A 6 -9.28 -18.57 9.31
N GLU A 7 -8.85 -17.45 8.75
CA GLU A 7 -8.32 -16.30 9.47
C GLU A 7 -9.42 -15.32 9.82
N ILE A 8 -9.27 -14.66 10.98
CA ILE A 8 -10.19 -13.63 11.45
C ILE A 8 -9.68 -12.26 11.00
N CYS A 9 -10.56 -11.41 10.46
CA CYS A 9 -10.17 -10.06 10.08
C CYS A 9 -9.78 -9.22 11.31
N PRO A 10 -8.63 -8.51 11.27
CA PRO A 10 -8.15 -7.65 12.35
C PRO A 10 -9.06 -6.43 12.62
N TYR A 11 -9.93 -6.09 11.66
CA TYR A 11 -10.83 -4.94 11.78
C TYR A 11 -12.26 -5.33 12.19
N ASP A 12 -12.65 -6.58 12.00
CA ASP A 12 -14.00 -7.07 12.32
C ASP A 12 -13.99 -8.59 12.63
N PRO A 13 -14.30 -9.00 13.87
CA PRO A 13 -14.23 -10.41 14.28
C PRO A 13 -15.29 -11.31 13.63
N ASN A 14 -16.32 -10.74 12.99
CA ASN A 14 -17.34 -11.49 12.27
C ASN A 14 -16.85 -11.94 10.89
N HIS A 15 -15.82 -11.29 10.35
CA HIS A 15 -15.22 -11.70 9.10
C HIS A 15 -14.22 -12.84 9.33
N ARG A 16 -14.55 -14.01 8.80
CA ARG A 16 -13.71 -15.22 8.79
C ARG A 16 -13.55 -15.70 7.36
N MET A 17 -12.31 -15.87 6.90
CA MET A 17 -12.01 -16.27 5.52
C MET A 17 -10.63 -16.90 5.38
N PRO A 18 -10.38 -17.67 4.32
CA PRO A 18 -9.04 -18.21 4.07
C PRO A 18 -7.99 -17.10 3.95
N ALA A 19 -6.74 -17.41 4.31
CA ALA A 19 -5.62 -16.47 4.24
C ALA A 19 -5.46 -15.83 2.84
N SER A 20 -5.71 -16.62 1.78
CA SER A 20 -5.68 -16.16 0.38
C SER A 20 -6.69 -15.05 0.08
N ARG A 21 -7.85 -15.05 0.74
CA ARG A 21 -8.89 -14.02 0.61
C ARG A 21 -8.65 -12.82 1.51
N LEU A 22 -8.05 -13.05 2.68
CA LEU A 22 -7.78 -11.98 3.65
C LEU A 22 -6.95 -10.85 3.03
N GLN A 23 -5.94 -11.17 2.22
CA GLN A 23 -5.04 -10.19 1.61
C GLN A 23 -5.80 -9.08 0.85
N TYR A 24 -6.74 -9.48 -0.02
CA TYR A 24 -7.54 -8.56 -0.81
C TYR A 24 -8.66 -7.90 0.01
N HIS A 25 -9.13 -8.56 1.07
CA HIS A 25 -10.18 -8.04 1.95
C HIS A 25 -9.71 -6.83 2.78
N LEU A 26 -8.50 -6.87 3.33
CA LEU A 26 -8.00 -5.93 4.33
C LEU A 26 -8.13 -4.46 3.91
N ALA A 27 -7.80 -4.13 2.66
CA ALA A 27 -7.83 -2.75 2.17
C ALA A 27 -9.24 -2.15 2.22
N SER A 28 -10.25 -2.92 1.77
CA SER A 28 -11.65 -2.49 1.77
C SER A 28 -12.23 -2.43 3.20
N CYS A 29 -11.89 -3.41 4.04
CA CYS A 29 -12.38 -3.50 5.41
C CYS A 29 -11.82 -2.39 6.29
N ARG A 30 -10.54 -2.03 6.10
CA ARG A 30 -9.89 -0.90 6.78
C ARG A 30 -10.66 0.41 6.57
N LYS A 31 -11.09 0.68 5.33
CA LYS A 31 -11.83 1.90 4.98
C LYS A 31 -13.20 1.97 5.68
N LYS A 32 -13.85 0.83 5.89
CA LYS A 32 -15.14 0.74 6.60
C LYS A 32 -14.98 0.82 8.12
N ASN A 33 -13.82 0.44 8.66
CA ASN A 33 -13.57 0.30 10.10
C ASN A 33 -12.55 1.32 10.64
N LEU A 34 -12.69 2.59 10.28
CA LEU A 34 -11.71 3.65 10.60
C LEU A 34 -11.39 3.79 12.10
N LYS A 35 -12.38 3.58 12.97
CA LYS A 35 -12.20 3.69 14.43
C LYS A 35 -11.19 2.67 14.97
N ILE A 36 -11.26 1.43 14.47
CA ILE A 36 -10.34 0.35 14.84
C ILE A 36 -9.03 0.52 14.08
N ALA A 37 -9.09 0.82 12.78
CA ALA A 37 -7.92 1.00 11.93
C ALA A 37 -6.93 2.05 12.44
N LYS A 38 -7.41 3.14 13.07
CA LYS A 38 -6.54 4.15 13.71
C LYS A 38 -5.65 3.60 14.83
N LYS A 39 -5.99 2.44 15.40
CA LYS A 39 -5.25 1.77 16.48
C LYS A 39 -4.43 0.57 15.98
N MET A 40 -4.49 0.29 14.68
CA MET A 40 -3.81 -0.83 14.04
C MET A 40 -2.71 -0.33 13.10
N ALA A 41 -1.69 -1.15 12.90
CA ALA A 41 -0.62 -0.93 11.95
C ALA A 41 -0.31 -2.21 11.17
N ASN A 42 0.20 -2.04 9.95
CA ASN A 42 0.70 -3.13 9.13
C ASN A 42 2.15 -3.42 9.48
N CYS A 43 2.51 -4.70 9.54
CA CYS A 43 3.90 -5.15 9.63
C CYS A 43 4.67 -4.78 8.36
N LYS A 44 5.93 -4.35 8.50
CA LYS A 44 6.80 -4.10 7.34
C LYS A 44 7.16 -5.36 6.54
N TYR A 45 7.17 -6.53 7.18
CA TYR A 45 7.55 -7.81 6.56
C TYR A 45 6.42 -8.50 5.80
N ASN A 46 5.17 -8.27 6.21
CA ASN A 46 4.00 -8.88 5.59
C ASN A 46 2.78 -7.98 5.77
N ALA A 47 2.25 -7.44 4.66
CA ALA A 47 1.14 -6.51 4.68
C ALA A 47 -0.16 -7.11 5.26
N CYS A 48 -0.29 -8.44 5.29
CA CYS A 48 -1.43 -9.14 5.88
C CYS A 48 -1.39 -9.15 7.40
N HIS A 49 -0.20 -9.00 8.00
CA HIS A 49 -0.08 -8.86 9.44
C HIS A 49 -0.51 -7.44 9.83
N VAL A 50 -1.70 -7.35 10.41
CA VAL A 50 -2.25 -6.12 10.98
C VAL A 50 -2.37 -6.34 12.49
N VAL A 51 -1.61 -5.55 13.25
CA VAL A 51 -1.51 -5.68 14.70
C VAL A 51 -1.78 -4.33 15.38
N PRO A 52 -2.12 -4.31 16.68
CA PRO A 52 -2.23 -3.06 17.42
C PRO A 52 -0.92 -2.27 17.36
N VAL A 53 -0.99 -0.95 17.14
CA VAL A 53 0.20 -0.06 17.04
C VAL A 53 1.15 -0.26 18.23
N LYS A 54 0.58 -0.43 19.44
CA LYS A 54 1.35 -0.64 20.68
C LYS A 54 2.20 -1.91 20.70
N ARG A 55 1.85 -2.92 19.89
CA ARG A 55 2.53 -4.22 19.79
C ARG A 55 3.30 -4.40 18.49
N LEU A 56 3.32 -3.39 17.61
CA LEU A 56 3.97 -3.50 16.31
C LEU A 56 5.46 -3.82 16.46
N LYS A 57 6.18 -3.12 17.34
CA LYS A 57 7.63 -3.33 17.54
C LYS A 57 7.96 -4.74 18.03
N GLU A 58 7.16 -5.26 18.98
CA GLU A 58 7.31 -6.63 19.48
C GLU A 58 7.00 -7.66 18.40
N HIS A 59 5.93 -7.43 17.64
CA HIS A 59 5.56 -8.28 16.51
C HIS A 59 6.68 -8.31 15.47
N GLU A 60 7.21 -7.17 15.06
CA GLU A 60 8.28 -7.08 14.05
C GLU A 60 9.56 -7.77 14.51
N ALA A 61 9.91 -7.66 15.79
CA ALA A 61 11.06 -8.36 16.35
C ALA A 61 10.94 -9.90 16.26
N ASN A 62 9.71 -10.43 16.33
CA ASN A 62 9.42 -11.87 16.35
C ASN A 62 8.67 -12.34 15.09
N CYS A 63 8.62 -11.52 14.05
CA CYS A 63 7.79 -11.81 12.88
C CYS A 63 8.35 -13.03 12.13
N VAL A 64 7.48 -14.00 11.81
CA VAL A 64 7.88 -15.19 11.03
C VAL A 64 8.39 -14.84 9.62
N ASN A 65 8.01 -13.68 9.09
CA ASN A 65 8.48 -13.17 7.80
C ASN A 65 9.72 -12.28 7.91
N ARG A 66 10.28 -12.07 9.11
CA ARG A 66 11.56 -11.37 9.29
C ARG A 66 12.69 -12.28 8.83
N THR A 67 13.60 -11.73 8.02
CA THR A 67 14.79 -12.43 7.51
C THR A 67 16.05 -11.69 7.96
N ALA A 68 17.19 -12.38 8.01
CA ALA A 68 18.46 -11.82 8.50
C ALA A 68 18.96 -10.60 7.69
N VAL A 69 18.50 -10.43 6.44
CA VAL A 69 18.87 -9.29 5.59
C VAL A 69 18.20 -7.98 5.98
N ASP A 70 17.13 -8.03 6.77
CA ASP A 70 16.34 -6.84 7.13
C ASP A 70 16.96 -6.03 8.28
N ASP A 71 17.94 -6.60 8.96
CA ASP A 71 18.70 -5.96 10.06
C ASP A 71 19.97 -5.24 9.57
N GLU A 72 20.39 -5.48 8.33
CA GLU A 72 21.57 -4.82 7.78
C GLU A 72 21.24 -3.37 7.38
N PRO A 73 21.91 -2.36 7.95
CA PRO A 73 21.81 -1.00 7.46
C PRO A 73 22.37 -1.01 6.03
N PHE A 74 21.50 -0.80 5.04
CA PHE A 74 21.94 -0.58 3.67
C PHE A 74 22.90 0.61 3.67
N ASN A 75 24.19 0.31 3.59
CA ASN A 75 25.23 1.28 3.27
C ASN A 75 25.04 1.63 1.78
N LEU A 76 23.95 2.36 1.49
CA LEU A 76 23.71 2.95 0.20
C LEU A 76 24.90 3.87 -0.08
N PRO A 77 25.69 3.63 -1.14
CA PRO A 77 26.67 4.59 -1.59
C PRO A 77 25.93 5.90 -1.80
N LYS A 78 26.35 6.95 -1.11
CA LYS A 78 25.83 8.30 -1.26
C LYS A 78 26.15 8.70 -2.69
N VAL A 79 25.24 8.45 -3.63
CA VAL A 79 25.34 8.95 -5.00
C VAL A 79 25.35 10.47 -4.84
N ILE A 80 26.53 11.06 -4.99
CA ILE A 80 26.70 12.50 -5.09
C ILE A 80 26.01 12.85 -6.41
N SER A 81 24.75 13.27 -6.35
CA SER A 81 24.07 13.88 -7.48
C SER A 81 24.88 15.11 -7.87
N PRO A 82 25.40 15.23 -9.11
CA PRO A 82 25.82 16.51 -9.61
C PRO A 82 24.56 17.38 -9.68
N SER A 83 24.57 18.50 -8.95
CA SER A 83 23.56 19.56 -9.10
C SER A 83 23.51 19.96 -10.57
N LEU A 84 22.39 19.67 -11.24
CA LEU A 84 22.04 20.35 -12.49
C LEU A 84 21.11 21.49 -12.08
N GLU A 85 21.70 22.67 -11.98
CA GLU A 85 21.02 23.92 -11.71
C GLU A 85 19.91 24.16 -12.75
N PRO A 86 18.74 24.74 -12.36
CA PRO A 86 17.70 25.13 -13.29
C PRO A 86 18.13 26.39 -14.05
N ASN A 87 18.26 26.29 -15.37
CA ASN A 87 18.43 27.43 -16.27
C ASN A 87 17.10 27.66 -16.99
N GLU A 88 16.52 28.83 -16.74
CA GLU A 88 15.35 29.38 -17.41
C GLU A 88 15.75 30.03 -18.76
N LYS A 89 15.04 29.73 -19.86
CA LYS A 89 14.32 30.74 -20.69
C LYS A 89 13.78 30.20 -22.04
N LEU A 90 12.45 30.16 -22.07
CA LEU A 90 11.48 30.49 -23.13
C LEU A 90 12.02 30.97 -24.50
N SER A 91 11.61 30.28 -25.59
CA SER A 91 11.30 30.93 -26.87
C SER A 91 10.22 30.17 -27.65
N ASN A 92 9.24 30.95 -28.05
CA ASN A 92 7.98 30.66 -28.73
C ASN A 92 8.20 30.22 -30.19
N THR A 93 7.40 29.29 -30.73
CA THR A 93 6.82 29.36 -32.08
C THR A 93 5.75 28.26 -32.23
N ALA A 94 4.51 28.70 -32.36
CA ALA A 94 3.34 27.92 -32.73
C ALA A 94 3.45 27.38 -34.16
N ASN A 95 2.79 26.25 -34.45
CA ASN A 95 2.00 26.10 -35.67
C ASN A 95 1.07 24.86 -35.65
N GLN A 96 -0.22 25.18 -35.63
CA GLN A 96 -1.38 24.54 -36.27
C GLN A 96 -2.00 23.24 -35.69
N ILE A 97 -3.26 23.46 -35.34
CA ILE A 97 -4.37 22.63 -34.83
C ILE A 97 -4.90 21.62 -35.87
N LEU A 98 -5.37 20.46 -35.42
CA LEU A 98 -6.65 19.90 -35.89
C LEU A 98 -7.45 19.40 -34.66
N ASP A 99 -8.72 19.77 -34.64
CA ASP A 99 -9.68 19.83 -33.53
C ASP A 99 -10.42 18.46 -33.33
N PRO A 100 -11.57 18.35 -32.63
CA PRO A 100 -11.74 17.61 -31.38
C PRO A 100 -12.75 16.44 -31.48
N ASP A 101 -12.81 15.54 -30.50
CA ASP A 101 -13.98 14.66 -30.31
C ASP A 101 -14.19 14.46 -28.80
N VAL A 102 -15.10 15.22 -28.19
CA VAL A 102 -16.56 14.97 -28.04
C VAL A 102 -16.85 13.89 -26.99
N TRP A 103 -17.30 14.34 -25.82
CA TRP A 103 -17.82 13.51 -24.75
C TRP A 103 -19.35 13.51 -24.88
N ASN A 104 -19.95 12.37 -25.21
CA ASN A 104 -21.38 12.03 -25.07
C ASN A 104 -21.45 10.51 -25.29
N ILE A 105 -22.14 9.66 -24.52
CA ILE A 105 -23.58 9.49 -24.21
C ILE A 105 -23.57 8.40 -23.10
N GLY A 106 -24.36 8.31 -22.01
CA GLY A 106 -25.75 8.67 -21.79
C GLY A 106 -26.64 7.42 -21.92
N GLU A 107 -26.80 6.57 -20.90
CA GLU A 107 -27.91 5.59 -20.89
C GLU A 107 -28.62 5.56 -19.53
N GLN A 108 -29.89 5.97 -19.59
CA GLN A 108 -30.94 5.72 -18.62
C GLN A 108 -31.61 4.39 -19.00
N GLY A 109 -31.94 3.59 -18.00
CA GLY A 109 -32.89 2.48 -18.08
C GLY A 109 -33.62 2.38 -16.75
#